data_AF-A0A5T2ASS7-F1
#
_entry.id   AF-A0A5T2ASS7-F1
#
_cell.length_a   1.000
_cell.length_b   1.000
_cell.length_c   1.000
_cell.angle_alpha   90.00
_cell.angle_beta   90.00
_cell.angle_gamma   90.00
#
_symmetry.space_group_name_H-M   'P 1'
#
loop_
_entity.id
_entity.type
_entity.pdbx_description
1 polymer ?
#
loop_
_entity_poly.entity_id
_entity_poly.type
_entity_poly.pdbx_seq_one_letter_code
_entity_poly.pdbx_strand_id
1 'polypeptide(L)'
;MSKVILFENKELGQVRTIRDKNNEPLFCLNDVCKILNIKKTNSVRDSINKEFDKGGVFEWHPFKTLGGIQKFIVINEPELYFVLMRSDKPKAKPFRQWVIKEVLPSIRKQGYYSFDNTPKLENYNKYKIPNTPYKENIIKAIMQTEQNRNCEFEELIAYEIKEIYKDNKSHIEQKINFKVKGLI
;
A
#
# COMPACT_ATOMS: atom_id res chain seq x y z
N MET A 1 -15.56 -6.18 3.67
CA MET A 1 -14.74 -5.27 4.50
C MET A 1 -13.67 -4.67 3.60
N SER A 2 -13.77 -3.37 3.27
CA SER A 2 -12.75 -2.67 2.49
C SER A 2 -11.51 -2.50 3.36
N LYS A 3 -10.52 -3.36 3.10
CA LYS A 3 -9.20 -3.29 3.73
C LYS A 3 -8.53 -2.03 3.19
N VAL A 4 -8.34 -1.01 4.04
CA VAL A 4 -7.64 0.22 3.66
C VAL A 4 -6.15 -0.12 3.62
N ILE A 5 -5.70 -0.64 2.48
CA ILE A 5 -4.36 -1.20 2.25
C ILE A 5 -3.24 -0.16 2.44
N LEU A 6 -3.57 1.14 2.41
CA LEU A 6 -2.58 2.21 2.50
C LEU A 6 -1.88 2.34 3.85
N PHE A 7 -2.44 1.76 4.92
CA PHE A 7 -1.91 1.90 6.28
C PHE A 7 -1.41 0.59 6.90
N GLU A 8 -1.39 -0.51 6.13
CA GLU A 8 -0.61 -1.71 6.49
C GLU A 8 0.85 -1.62 6.02
N ASN A 9 1.36 -0.41 5.76
CA ASN A 9 2.80 -0.26 5.60
C ASN A 9 3.46 -0.44 6.97
N LYS A 10 4.07 -1.62 7.19
CA LYS A 10 4.85 -1.96 8.40
C LYS A 10 5.87 -0.88 8.77
N GLU A 11 6.26 0.01 7.86
CA GLU A 11 7.20 1.11 8.09
C GLU A 11 6.60 2.35 8.80
N LEU A 12 5.28 2.56 8.75
CA LEU A 12 4.64 3.77 9.28
C LEU A 12 4.21 3.67 10.75
N GLY A 13 4.38 2.55 11.45
CA GLY A 13 3.90 2.41 12.83
C GLY A 13 2.36 2.43 12.94
N GLN A 14 1.82 2.33 14.16
CA GLN A 14 0.36 2.33 14.36
C GLN A 14 -0.17 3.76 14.52
N VAL A 15 -0.95 4.23 13.55
CA VAL A 15 -1.81 5.42 13.68
C VAL A 15 -3.14 4.97 14.29
N ARG A 16 -3.57 5.59 15.39
CA ARG A 16 -4.94 5.34 15.90
C ARG A 16 -5.96 5.88 14.91
N THR A 17 -6.91 5.04 14.53
CA THR A 17 -7.97 5.35 13.59
C THR A 17 -9.35 5.13 14.20
N ILE A 18 -10.30 5.94 13.77
CA ILE A 18 -11.73 5.77 14.04
C ILE A 18 -12.49 5.87 12.73
N ARG A 19 -13.80 5.63 12.76
CA ARG A 19 -14.69 5.87 11.62
C ARG A 19 -15.66 6.98 11.93
N ASP A 20 -15.93 7.81 10.94
CA ASP A 20 -16.96 8.83 11.02
C ASP A 20 -18.37 8.23 10.83
N LYS A 21 -19.38 9.09 10.80
CA LYS A 21 -20.79 8.70 10.57
C LYS A 21 -21.05 8.06 9.20
N ASN A 22 -20.18 8.29 8.21
CA ASN A 22 -20.26 7.74 6.86
C ASN A 22 -19.39 6.49 6.71
N ASN A 23 -18.82 5.96 7.80
CA ASN A 23 -17.90 4.84 7.82
C ASN A 23 -16.52 5.14 7.17
N GLU A 24 -16.19 6.43 6.96
CA GLU A 24 -14.91 6.89 6.44
C GLU A 24 -13.85 6.97 7.54
N PRO A 25 -12.57 6.68 7.25
CA PRO A 25 -11.54 6.67 8.26
C PRO A 25 -11.12 8.09 8.69
N LEU A 26 -10.97 8.27 10.00
CA LEU A 26 -10.30 9.44 10.59
C LEU A 26 -9.05 8.99 11.34
N PHE A 27 -8.01 9.82 11.29
CA PHE A 27 -6.66 9.50 11.74
C PHE A 27 -6.23 10.42 12.87
N CYS A 28 -5.65 9.89 13.94
CA CYS A 28 -5.11 10.71 15.02
C CYS A 28 -3.91 11.54 14.55
N LEU A 29 -4.08 12.87 14.48
CA LEU A 29 -3.04 13.79 14.00
C LEU A 29 -1.75 13.70 14.83
N ASN A 30 -1.88 13.48 16.14
CA ASN A 30 -0.72 13.38 17.02
C ASN A 30 0.14 12.15 16.68
N ASP A 31 -0.48 11.02 16.32
CA ASP A 31 0.26 9.81 15.97
C ASP A 31 0.96 9.99 14.63
N VAL A 32 0.28 10.59 13.65
CA VAL A 32 0.89 10.97 12.36
C VAL A 32 2.12 11.86 12.59
N CYS A 33 2.00 12.89 13.43
CA CYS A 33 3.12 13.77 13.77
C CYS A 33 4.27 13.01 14.43
N LYS A 34 3.98 12.09 15.38
CA LYS A 34 5.00 11.25 16.03
C LYS A 34 5.72 10.36 15.02
N ILE A 35 4.98 9.70 14.12
CA ILE A 35 5.54 8.82 13.09
C ILE A 35 6.49 9.59 12.19
N LEU A 36 6.08 10.77 11.75
CA LEU A 36 6.88 11.66 10.91
C LEU A 36 8.00 12.37 11.69
N ASN A 37 8.12 12.17 13.01
CA ASN A 37 9.06 12.88 13.88
C ASN A 37 8.91 14.41 13.79
N ILE A 38 7.65 14.88 13.77
CA ILE A 38 7.27 16.29 13.81
C ILE A 38 6.96 16.65 15.26
N LYS A 39 7.80 17.51 15.86
CA LYS A 39 7.67 17.89 17.28
C LYS A 39 6.44 18.76 17.57
N LYS A 40 6.07 19.63 16.64
CA LYS A 40 5.02 20.65 16.84
C LYS A 40 3.75 20.28 16.08
N THR A 41 2.88 19.49 16.70
CA THR A 41 1.57 19.11 16.14
C THR A 41 0.69 20.33 15.82
N ASN A 42 0.76 21.39 16.62
CA ASN A 42 0.00 22.63 16.36
C ASN A 42 0.38 23.28 15.02
N SER A 43 1.66 23.25 14.63
CA SER A 43 2.08 23.81 13.34
C SER A 43 1.49 23.02 12.15
N VAL A 44 1.33 21.71 12.30
CA VAL A 44 0.67 20.86 11.29
C VAL A 44 -0.83 21.15 11.29
N ARG A 45 -1.46 21.27 12.46
CA ARG A 45 -2.86 21.68 12.60
C ARG A 45 -3.13 23.01 11.90
N ASP A 46 -2.30 24.02 12.14
CA ASP A 46 -2.48 25.35 11.56
C ASP A 46 -2.26 25.33 10.04
N SER A 47 -1.36 24.48 9.53
CA SER A 47 -1.18 24.25 8.10
C SER A 47 -2.42 23.62 7.47
N ILE A 48 -3.02 22.61 8.12
CA ILE A 48 -4.28 22.00 7.69
C ILE A 48 -5.41 23.04 7.73
N ASN A 49 -5.48 23.83 8.80
CA ASN A 49 -6.50 24.85 8.97
C ASN A 49 -6.50 25.86 7.82
N LYS A 50 -5.30 26.26 7.37
CA LYS A 50 -5.11 27.19 6.27
C LYS A 50 -5.40 26.57 4.91
N GLU A 51 -5.01 25.32 4.68
CA GLU A 51 -5.23 24.66 3.38
C GLU A 51 -6.71 24.35 3.11
N PHE A 52 -7.44 23.95 4.15
CA PHE A 52 -8.83 23.49 4.04
C PHE A 52 -9.84 24.51 4.60
N ASP A 53 -9.42 25.76 4.83
CA ASP A 53 -10.25 26.86 5.33
C ASP A 53 -11.13 26.50 6.55
N LYS A 54 -10.58 25.71 7.49
CA LYS A 54 -11.38 25.12 8.57
C LYS A 54 -11.86 26.12 9.63
N GLY A 55 -11.46 27.39 9.56
CA GLY A 55 -11.88 28.43 10.51
C GLY A 55 -11.51 28.13 11.97
N GLY A 56 -10.50 27.29 12.21
CA GLY A 56 -10.07 26.83 13.54
C GLY A 56 -10.86 25.62 14.07
N VAL A 57 -11.82 25.10 13.32
CA VAL A 57 -12.70 23.99 13.75
C VAL A 57 -12.06 22.66 13.41
N PHE A 58 -11.80 21.85 14.45
CA PHE A 58 -11.26 20.49 14.30
C PHE A 58 -12.11 19.50 15.09
N GLU A 59 -12.19 18.28 14.57
CA GLU A 59 -12.83 17.18 15.28
C GLU A 59 -11.89 16.62 16.35
N TRP A 60 -12.45 16.38 17.54
CA TRP A 60 -11.73 15.85 18.69
C TRP A 60 -12.32 14.52 19.12
N HIS A 61 -11.46 13.50 19.24
CA HIS A 61 -11.88 12.18 19.66
C HIS A 61 -11.15 11.73 20.94
N PRO A 62 -11.86 11.15 21.93
CA PRO A 62 -11.26 10.57 23.12
C PRO A 62 -10.56 9.24 22.79
N PHE A 63 -9.27 9.15 23.06
CA PHE A 63 -8.53 7.90 23.00
C PHE A 63 -8.04 7.49 24.39
N LYS A 64 -8.07 6.18 24.68
CA LYS A 64 -7.44 5.63 25.88
C LYS A 64 -5.92 5.68 25.73
N THR A 65 -5.26 6.20 26.75
CA THR A 65 -3.80 6.28 26.85
C THR A 65 -3.34 5.74 28.21
N LEU A 66 -2.03 5.62 28.42
CA LEU A 66 -1.46 5.25 29.74
C LEU A 66 -1.86 6.24 30.84
N GLY A 67 -2.04 7.52 30.51
CA GLY A 67 -2.52 8.56 31.43
C GLY A 67 -4.04 8.70 31.50
N GLY A 68 -4.80 7.68 31.07
CA GLY A 68 -6.26 7.73 31.00
C GLY A 68 -6.80 8.22 29.65
N ILE A 69 -8.07 8.64 29.63
CA ILE A 69 -8.74 9.10 28.41
C ILE A 69 -8.31 10.53 28.11
N GLN A 70 -7.78 10.76 26.90
CA GLN A 70 -7.36 12.08 26.43
C GLN A 70 -7.97 12.37 25.07
N LYS A 71 -8.33 13.64 24.82
CA LYS A 71 -8.88 14.07 23.53
C LYS A 71 -7.74 14.42 22.57
N PHE A 72 -7.82 13.91 21.35
CA PHE A 72 -6.89 14.22 20.28
C PHE A 72 -7.63 14.71 19.05
N ILE A 73 -6.97 15.57 18.28
CA ILE A 73 -7.46 15.95 16.95
C ILE A 73 -7.40 14.73 16.04
N VAL A 74 -8.50 14.49 15.34
CA VAL A 74 -8.57 13.54 14.24
C VAL A 74 -8.70 14.30 12.92
N ILE A 75 -8.06 13.78 11.89
CA ILE A 75 -8.04 14.36 10.54
C ILE A 75 -8.59 13.35 9.56
N ASN A 76 -9.25 13.82 8.50
CA ASN A 76 -9.74 12.94 7.45
C ASN A 76 -8.61 12.56 6.46
N GLU A 77 -8.95 11.72 5.49
CA GLU A 77 -8.00 11.22 4.51
C GLU A 77 -7.37 12.31 3.61
N PRO A 78 -8.13 13.29 3.05
CA PRO A 78 -7.53 14.43 2.35
C PRO A 78 -6.52 15.22 3.19
N GLU A 79 -6.84 15.51 4.46
CA GLU A 79 -5.97 16.23 5.38
C GLU A 79 -4.70 15.43 5.69
N LEU A 80 -4.82 14.11 5.83
CA LEU A 80 -3.68 13.22 6.00
C LEU A 80 -2.76 13.24 4.78
N TYR A 81 -3.32 13.15 3.57
CA TYR A 81 -2.55 13.21 2.33
C TYR A 81 -1.84 14.53 2.15
N PHE A 82 -2.48 15.64 2.50
CA PHE A 82 -1.84 16.94 2.54
C PHE A 82 -0.59 16.92 3.45
N VAL A 83 -0.70 16.39 4.67
CA VAL A 83 0.43 16.29 5.61
C VAL A 83 1.56 15.44 5.03
N LEU A 84 1.25 14.26 4.48
CA LEU A 84 2.25 13.34 3.92
C LEU A 84 2.93 13.91 2.67
N MET A 85 2.17 14.56 1.79
CA MET A 85 2.70 15.19 0.57
C MET A 85 3.57 16.41 0.86
N ARG A 86 3.25 17.18 1.91
CA ARG A 86 3.99 18.38 2.28
C ARG A 86 5.21 18.12 3.17
N SER A 87 5.21 17.03 3.94
CA SER A 87 6.28 16.75 4.91
C SER A 87 7.62 16.51 4.22
N ASP A 88 8.72 17.10 4.71
CA ASP A 88 10.08 16.81 4.24
C ASP A 88 10.69 15.54 4.89
N LYS A 89 9.98 14.93 5.82
CA LYS A 89 10.50 13.88 6.70
C LYS A 89 10.78 12.59 5.93
N PRO A 90 11.86 11.85 6.27
CA PRO A 90 12.22 10.61 5.59
C PRO A 90 11.07 9.58 5.54
N LYS A 91 10.27 9.47 6.60
CA LYS A 91 9.12 8.54 6.64
C LYS A 91 7.98 8.90 5.70
N ALA A 92 7.86 10.16 5.28
CA ALA A 92 6.86 10.57 4.29
C ALA A 92 7.36 10.42 2.84
N LYS A 93 8.69 10.26 2.64
CA LYS A 93 9.29 10.15 1.30
C LYS A 93 8.77 8.95 0.51
N PRO A 94 8.65 7.73 1.06
CA PRO A 94 8.12 6.58 0.31
C PRO A 94 6.72 6.86 -0.24
N PHE A 95 5.82 7.42 0.58
CA PHE A 95 4.48 7.81 0.16
C PHE A 95 4.52 8.83 -0.99
N ARG A 96 5.31 9.91 -0.87
CA ARG A 96 5.43 10.90 -1.95
C ARG A 96 5.97 10.30 -3.23
N GLN A 97 6.99 9.45 -3.14
CA GLN A 97 7.59 8.80 -4.31
C GLN A 97 6.60 7.86 -4.98
N TRP A 98 5.86 7.08 -4.20
CA TRP A 98 4.78 6.23 -4.68
C TRP A 98 3.71 7.05 -5.43
N VAL A 99 3.19 8.12 -4.82
CA VAL A 99 2.19 8.98 -5.48
C VAL A 99 2.73 9.59 -6.78
N ILE A 100 3.95 10.16 -6.77
CA ILE A 100 4.50 10.92 -7.89
C ILE A 100 4.99 10.04 -9.04
N LYS A 101 5.58 8.87 -8.74
CA LYS A 101 6.19 8.00 -9.76
C LYS A 101 5.22 6.98 -10.35
N GLU A 102 4.18 6.65 -9.62
CA GLU A 102 3.29 5.55 -9.98
C GLU A 102 1.84 5.99 -10.08
N VAL A 103 1.26 6.52 -8.99
CA VAL A 103 -0.17 6.82 -8.95
C VAL A 103 -0.54 7.89 -9.97
N LEU A 104 0.07 9.08 -9.88
CA LEU A 104 -0.24 10.19 -10.76
C LEU A 104 0.12 9.90 -12.23
N PRO A 105 1.28 9.28 -12.56
CA PRO A 105 1.57 8.88 -13.93
C PRO A 105 0.60 7.84 -14.49
N SER A 106 0.11 6.89 -13.68
CA SER A 106 -0.88 5.90 -14.11
C SER A 106 -2.21 6.59 -14.43
N ILE A 107 -2.70 7.45 -13.55
CA ILE A 107 -3.92 8.23 -13.77
C ILE A 107 -3.79 9.09 -15.04
N ARG A 108 -2.68 9.81 -15.22
CA ARG A 108 -2.46 10.63 -16.42
C ARG A 108 -2.46 9.82 -17.71
N LYS A 109 -1.90 8.60 -17.70
CA LYS A 109 -1.77 7.75 -18.90
C LYS A 109 -3.03 6.94 -19.22
N GLN A 110 -3.70 6.44 -18.19
CA GLN A 110 -4.77 5.43 -18.32
C GLN A 110 -6.14 5.97 -17.91
N GLY A 111 -6.21 7.14 -17.27
CA GLY A 111 -7.43 7.72 -16.71
C GLY A 111 -7.81 7.16 -15.33
N TYR A 112 -7.12 6.14 -14.83
CA TYR A 112 -7.38 5.53 -13.52
C TYR A 112 -6.10 4.96 -12.89
N TYR A 113 -6.19 4.62 -11.61
CA TYR A 113 -5.17 3.86 -10.89
C TYR A 113 -5.81 2.55 -10.37
N SER A 114 -5.26 1.40 -10.78
CA SER A 114 -5.56 0.10 -10.17
C SER A 114 -4.38 -0.33 -9.31
N PHE A 115 -4.65 -1.01 -8.20
CA PHE A 115 -3.62 -1.56 -7.30
C PHE A 115 -2.72 -2.60 -8.01
N ASP A 116 -3.19 -3.15 -9.13
CA ASP A 116 -2.41 -4.01 -10.03
C ASP A 116 -1.23 -3.28 -10.71
N ASN A 117 -1.21 -1.94 -10.67
CA ASN A 117 -0.14 -1.10 -11.20
C ASN A 117 0.93 -0.72 -10.16
N THR A 118 0.94 -1.34 -8.98
CA THR A 118 2.07 -1.18 -8.05
C THR A 118 3.38 -1.66 -8.68
N PRO A 119 4.49 -0.91 -8.64
CA PRO A 119 5.83 -1.31 -9.03
C PRO A 119 6.35 -2.24 -7.94
N LYS A 120 5.73 -3.41 -7.86
CA LYS A 120 6.42 -4.66 -7.59
C LYS A 120 7.01 -5.23 -8.90
N LEU A 121 6.84 -4.51 -10.02
CA LEU A 121 6.99 -4.98 -11.40
C LEU A 121 8.22 -4.45 -12.17
N GLU A 122 9.33 -4.07 -11.54
CA GLU A 122 10.59 -4.06 -12.32
C GLU A 122 11.02 -5.49 -12.70
N ASN A 123 10.68 -6.51 -11.88
CA ASN A 123 10.97 -7.91 -12.19
C ASN A 123 9.90 -8.61 -13.03
N TYR A 124 8.66 -8.13 -13.08
CA TYR A 124 7.59 -8.87 -13.77
C TYR A 124 7.59 -8.65 -15.29
N ASN A 125 8.18 -7.55 -15.76
CA ASN A 125 8.47 -7.36 -17.19
C ASN A 125 9.72 -8.14 -17.63
N LYS A 126 10.57 -8.60 -16.69
CA LYS A 126 11.70 -9.51 -16.99
C LYS A 126 11.18 -10.83 -17.58
N TYR A 127 10.09 -11.35 -17.02
CA TYR A 127 9.51 -12.62 -17.43
C TYR A 127 8.45 -12.38 -18.51
N LYS A 128 8.70 -12.89 -19.73
CA LYS A 128 7.72 -12.90 -20.82
C LYS A 128 6.58 -13.89 -20.53
N ILE A 129 5.68 -13.53 -19.62
CA ILE A 129 4.53 -14.37 -19.21
C ILE A 129 3.24 -13.83 -19.84
N PRO A 130 2.36 -14.70 -20.38
CA PRO A 130 1.07 -14.30 -20.92
C PRO A 130 0.21 -13.58 -19.89
N ASN A 131 -0.73 -12.76 -20.37
CA ASN A 131 -1.67 -12.05 -19.50
C ASN A 131 -2.75 -13.04 -19.00
N THR A 132 -2.57 -13.57 -17.80
CA THR A 132 -3.46 -14.55 -17.16
C THR A 132 -3.76 -14.12 -15.72
N PRO A 133 -4.96 -14.43 -15.16
CA PRO A 133 -5.28 -14.17 -13.76
C PRO A 133 -4.27 -14.75 -12.75
N TYR A 134 -3.45 -15.70 -13.20
CA TYR A 134 -2.46 -16.41 -12.40
C TYR A 134 -1.02 -15.95 -12.64
N LYS A 135 -0.83 -14.85 -13.39
CA LYS A 135 0.48 -14.30 -13.74
C LYS A 135 1.37 -14.08 -12.53
N GLU A 136 0.81 -13.59 -11.42
CA GLU A 136 1.56 -13.41 -10.18
C GLU A 136 2.09 -14.71 -9.58
N ASN A 137 1.27 -15.77 -9.55
CA ASN A 137 1.64 -17.06 -9.00
C ASN A 137 2.79 -17.67 -9.81
N ILE A 138 2.72 -17.56 -11.14
CA ILE A 138 3.75 -18.03 -12.06
C ILE A 138 5.07 -17.31 -11.79
N ILE A 139 5.05 -15.99 -11.66
CA ILE A 139 6.26 -15.19 -11.43
C ILE A 139 6.85 -15.48 -10.06
N LYS A 140 6.04 -15.64 -9.01
CA LYS A 140 6.50 -16.06 -7.68
C LYS A 140 7.21 -17.41 -7.72
N ALA A 141 6.67 -18.39 -8.44
CA ALA A 141 7.29 -19.71 -8.59
C ALA A 141 8.64 -19.65 -9.35
N ILE A 142 8.72 -18.82 -10.38
CA ILE A 142 9.96 -18.58 -11.13
C ILE A 142 11.02 -17.93 -10.24
N MET A 143 10.67 -16.83 -9.55
CA MET A 143 11.59 -16.12 -8.65
C MET A 143 12.13 -17.02 -7.54
N GLN A 144 11.25 -17.83 -6.92
CA GLN A 144 11.66 -18.80 -5.90
C GLN A 144 12.63 -19.83 -6.48
N THR A 145 12.45 -20.24 -7.73
CA THR A 145 13.31 -21.22 -8.40
C THR A 145 14.66 -20.63 -8.79
N GLU A 146 14.70 -19.41 -9.33
CA GLU A 146 15.94 -18.67 -9.60
C GLU A 146 16.79 -18.56 -8.34
N GLN A 147 16.17 -18.22 -7.21
CA GLN A 147 16.83 -18.12 -5.91
C GLN A 147 17.31 -19.48 -5.38
N ASN A 148 16.46 -20.50 -5.39
CA ASN A 148 16.78 -21.81 -4.82
C ASN A 148 17.85 -22.56 -5.64
N ARG A 149 17.87 -22.37 -6.95
CA ARG A 149 18.76 -23.11 -7.87
C ARG A 149 19.94 -22.28 -8.37
N ASN A 150 20.08 -21.03 -7.89
CA ASN A 150 21.06 -20.07 -8.38
C ASN A 150 21.12 -20.04 -9.91
N CYS A 151 19.95 -19.88 -10.53
CA CYS A 151 19.78 -19.88 -11.98
C CYS A 151 19.00 -18.65 -12.42
N GLU A 152 18.99 -18.39 -13.71
CA GLU A 152 18.18 -17.32 -14.30
C GLU A 152 17.11 -17.91 -15.23
N PHE A 153 15.91 -17.36 -15.17
CA PHE A 153 14.80 -17.70 -16.05
C PHE A 153 15.16 -17.39 -17.50
N GLU A 154 14.81 -18.31 -18.39
CA GLU A 154 14.99 -18.15 -19.83
C GLU A 154 13.63 -17.97 -20.52
N GLU A 155 12.71 -18.92 -20.33
CA GLU A 155 11.43 -18.93 -21.03
C GLU A 155 10.38 -19.78 -20.30
N LEU A 156 9.11 -19.36 -20.39
CA LEU A 156 7.97 -20.16 -19.95
C LEU A 156 7.57 -21.13 -21.06
N ILE A 157 7.59 -22.43 -20.77
CA ILE A 157 7.23 -23.48 -21.73
C ILE A 157 5.72 -23.71 -21.71
N ALA A 158 5.15 -23.90 -20.51
CA ALA A 158 3.71 -24.13 -20.33
C ALA A 158 3.27 -23.79 -18.91
N TYR A 159 2.00 -23.42 -18.75
CA TYR A 159 1.33 -23.40 -17.46
C TYR A 159 -0.04 -24.06 -17.58
N GLU A 160 -0.39 -24.92 -16.63
CA GLU A 160 -1.67 -25.61 -16.57
C GLU A 160 -2.34 -25.31 -15.24
N ILE A 161 -3.65 -25.09 -15.30
CA ILE A 161 -4.47 -24.82 -14.13
C ILE A 161 -5.66 -25.75 -14.21
N LYS A 162 -5.83 -26.54 -13.15
CA LYS A 162 -6.94 -27.47 -13.02
C LYS A 162 -7.74 -27.09 -11.79
N GLU A 163 -8.93 -26.56 -12.02
CA GLU A 163 -9.91 -26.38 -10.96
C GLU A 163 -10.63 -27.71 -10.73
N ILE A 164 -10.55 -28.21 -9.50
CA ILE A 164 -11.11 -29.49 -9.08
C ILE A 164 -12.17 -29.19 -8.04
N TYR A 165 -13.42 -29.48 -8.39
CA TYR A 165 -14.53 -29.43 -7.45
C TYR A 165 -14.84 -30.84 -6.95
N LYS A 166 -14.65 -31.07 -5.65
CA LYS A 166 -14.89 -32.37 -5.01
C LYS A 166 -15.29 -32.16 -3.55
N ASP A 167 -16.27 -32.92 -3.06
CA ASP A 167 -16.73 -32.89 -1.67
C ASP A 167 -17.14 -31.47 -1.19
N ASN A 168 -17.88 -30.73 -2.03
CA ASN A 168 -18.27 -29.32 -1.83
C ASN A 168 -17.09 -28.35 -1.59
N LYS A 169 -15.89 -28.73 -2.00
CA LYS A 169 -14.68 -27.91 -1.91
C LYS A 169 -14.06 -27.75 -3.29
N SER A 170 -13.71 -26.52 -3.64
CA SER A 170 -12.87 -26.23 -4.80
C SER A 170 -11.39 -26.27 -4.39
N HIS A 171 -10.59 -26.93 -5.22
CA HIS A 171 -9.13 -26.96 -5.13
C HIS A 171 -8.57 -26.57 -6.48
N ILE A 172 -7.48 -25.80 -6.49
CA ILE A 172 -6.81 -25.42 -7.73
C ILE A 172 -5.44 -26.10 -7.72
N GLU A 173 -5.19 -26.96 -8.70
CA GLU A 173 -3.86 -27.48 -9.00
C GLU A 173 -3.21 -26.62 -10.07
N GLN A 174 -1.94 -26.25 -9.84
CA GLN A 174 -1.15 -25.44 -10.77
C GLN A 174 0.11 -26.21 -11.14
N LYS A 175 0.38 -26.36 -12.44
CA LYS A 175 1.66 -26.90 -12.96
C LYS A 175 2.31 -25.85 -13.83
N ILE A 176 3.59 -25.57 -13.58
CA ILE A 176 4.34 -24.52 -14.28
C ILE A 176 5.63 -25.15 -14.80
N ASN A 177 5.81 -25.11 -16.11
CA ASN A 177 6.99 -25.63 -16.81
C ASN A 177 7.74 -24.46 -17.45
N PHE A 178 9.01 -24.29 -17.11
CA PHE A 178 9.85 -23.21 -17.62
C PHE A 178 11.31 -23.65 -17.72
N LYS A 179 12.05 -22.97 -18.59
CA LYS A 179 13.47 -23.18 -18.82
C LYS A 179 14.29 -22.18 -18.00
N VAL A 180 15.43 -22.66 -17.50
CA VAL A 180 16.39 -21.85 -16.73
C VAL A 180 17.81 -22.06 -17.27
N LYS A 181 18.66 -21.05 -17.15
CA LYS A 181 20.10 -21.12 -17.41
C LYS A 181 20.89 -21.03 -16.10
N GLY A 182 21.92 -21.86 -15.94
CA GLY A 182 22.79 -21.80 -14.77
C GLY A 182 23.62 -20.51 -14.76
N LEU A 183 23.83 -19.94 -13.58
CA LEU A 183 24.81 -18.88 -13.39
C LEU A 183 26.17 -19.55 -13.10
N ILE A 184 27.17 -19.31 -13.95
CA ILE A 184 28.56 -19.79 -13.79
C ILE A 184 29.23 -19.03 -12.65
#